data_AF-A0A6C0E4L2-F1
#
_entry.id   AF-A0A6C0E4L2-F1
#
_cell.length_a   1.000
_cell.length_b   1.000
_cell.length_c   1.000
_cell.angle_alpha   90.00
_cell.angle_beta   90.00
_cell.angle_gamma   90.00
#
_symmetry.space_group_name_H-M   'P 1'
#
loop_
_entity.id
_entity.type
_entity.pdbx_description
1 polymer ?
#
loop_
_entity_poly.entity_id
_entity_poly.type
_entity_poly.pdbx_seq_one_letter_code
_entity_poly.pdbx_strand_id
1 'polypeptide(L)'
;MMRNIRTNLIIYKPIKNNISNVYMTYLILQYLSVILIYGVSPIINKYVLAHIEPESFMVIGGFVGLISAIIFSFVRKNNLLFDIANMNKHKHVYLLIFLSSFILSIIVNYNYLGLLNVEPAYRVTSVTSCYPLITAILGYLFLREQVSIKHLAGVVLIIGGVYMLS
;
A
#
# COMPACT_ATOMS: atom_id res chain seq x y z
N MET A 1 -6.56 30.10 -19.12
CA MET A 1 -5.12 30.00 -18.79
C MET A 1 -4.73 28.53 -18.85
N MET A 2 -4.26 28.10 -20.03
CA MET A 2 -4.06 26.69 -20.41
C MET A 2 -2.84 26.09 -19.71
N ARG A 3 -3.03 25.05 -18.89
CA ARG A 3 -1.93 24.30 -18.28
C ARG A 3 -1.55 23.14 -19.20
N ASN A 4 -0.60 23.44 -20.08
CA ASN A 4 0.07 22.49 -20.95
C ASN A 4 1.03 21.64 -20.10
N ILE A 5 0.64 20.42 -19.70
CA ILE A 5 1.52 19.50 -18.97
C ILE A 5 1.48 18.11 -19.60
N ARG A 6 2.40 17.94 -20.55
CA ARG A 6 3.23 16.75 -20.83
C ARG A 6 2.63 15.40 -20.43
N THR A 7 2.14 14.70 -21.44
CA THR A 7 2.24 13.25 -21.59
C THR A 7 3.71 12.81 -21.48
N ASN A 8 4.13 12.44 -20.28
CA ASN A 8 5.23 11.51 -20.08
C ASN A 8 4.67 10.40 -19.20
N LEU A 9 4.64 9.18 -19.74
CA LEU A 9 4.60 7.97 -18.95
C LEU A 9 5.57 8.14 -17.78
N ILE A 10 5.07 8.20 -16.55
CA ILE A 10 5.89 8.12 -15.35
C ILE A 10 6.27 6.65 -15.18
N ILE A 11 7.07 6.15 -16.12
CA ILE A 11 8.04 5.10 -15.80
C ILE A 11 8.97 5.78 -14.81
N TYR A 12 9.15 5.18 -13.64
CA TYR A 12 10.03 5.65 -12.57
C TYR A 12 11.30 6.30 -13.15
N LYS A 13 11.39 7.64 -13.10
CA LYS A 13 12.64 8.34 -13.38
C LYS A 13 13.40 8.37 -12.06
N PRO A 14 14.56 7.71 -11.95
CA PRO A 14 15.36 7.78 -10.73
C PRO A 14 15.64 9.26 -10.44
N ILE A 15 15.22 9.71 -9.26
CA ILE A 15 15.38 11.09 -8.82
C ILE A 15 16.89 11.36 -8.77
N LYS A 16 17.37 12.19 -9.70
CA LYS A 16 18.77 12.56 -9.81
C LYS A 16 19.23 13.24 -8.51
N ASN A 17 20.41 12.84 -8.02
CA ASN A 17 21.08 13.11 -6.73
C ASN A 17 21.20 14.58 -6.26
N ASN A 18 20.12 15.36 -6.23
CA ASN A 18 20.13 16.69 -5.60
C ASN A 18 18.80 16.97 -4.89
N ILE A 19 18.46 16.10 -3.94
CA ILE A 19 17.28 16.25 -3.08
C ILE A 19 17.62 17.30 -2.02
N SER A 20 16.80 18.36 -1.90
CA SER A 20 16.97 19.32 -0.82
C SER A 20 16.77 18.63 0.53
N ASN A 21 17.58 18.98 1.55
CA ASN A 21 17.45 18.41 2.90
C ASN A 21 16.01 18.52 3.44
N VAL A 22 15.28 19.57 3.07
CA VAL A 22 13.88 19.77 3.44
C VAL A 22 12.96 18.68 2.86
N TYR A 23 13.13 18.30 1.59
CA TYR A 23 12.32 17.25 0.98
C TYR A 23 12.64 15.87 1.56
N MET A 24 13.92 15.61 1.85
CA MET A 24 14.31 14.36 2.50
C MET A 24 13.68 14.21 3.89
N THR A 25 13.73 15.28 4.70
CA THR A 25 13.06 15.31 6.00
C THR A 25 11.56 15.08 5.87
N TYR A 26 10.90 15.70 4.88
CA TYR A 26 9.48 15.49 4.62
C TYR A 26 9.15 14.02 4.31
N LEU A 27 9.94 13.36 3.45
CA LEU A 27 9.76 11.93 3.15
C LEU A 27 9.93 11.06 4.39
N ILE A 28 10.95 11.32 5.21
CA ILE A 28 11.18 10.59 6.47
C ILE A 28 9.96 10.71 7.39
N LEU A 29 9.41 11.92 7.54
CA LEU A 29 8.22 12.14 8.35
C LEU A 29 7.00 11.38 7.82
N GLN A 30 6.83 11.29 6.50
CA GLN A 30 5.76 10.49 5.89
C GLN A 30 5.95 8.99 6.13
N TYR A 31 7.17 8.47 6.01
CA TYR A 31 7.45 7.07 6.32
C TYR A 31 7.15 6.75 7.79
N LEU A 32 7.57 7.62 8.70
CA LEU A 32 7.28 7.47 10.12
C LEU A 32 5.78 7.51 10.41
N SER A 33 5.03 8.44 9.79
CA SER A 33 3.58 8.51 10.00
C SER A 33 2.88 7.24 9.50
N VAL A 34 3.30 6.71 8.35
CA VAL A 34 2.76 5.44 7.82
C VAL A 34 3.05 4.30 8.79
N ILE A 35 4.28 4.13 9.25
CA ILE A 35 4.65 3.02 10.15
C ILE A 35 3.90 3.09 11.48
N LEU A 36 3.81 4.27 12.08
CA LEU A 36 3.15 4.45 13.37
C LEU A 36 1.65 4.22 13.28
N ILE A 37 0.99 4.82 12.27
CA ILE A 37 -0.47 4.70 12.11
C ILE A 37 -0.83 3.28 11.67
N TYR A 38 -0.10 2.72 10.72
CA TYR A 38 -0.37 1.38 10.20
C TYR A 38 -0.07 0.29 11.23
N GLY A 39 0.98 0.44 12.04
CA GLY A 39 1.36 -0.51 13.09
C GLY A 39 0.31 -0.69 14.19
N VAL A 40 -0.56 0.31 14.41
CA VAL A 40 -1.68 0.22 15.37
C VAL A 40 -2.84 -0.62 14.82
N SER A 41 -3.02 -0.65 13.49
CA SER A 41 -4.18 -1.29 12.85
C SER A 41 -4.35 -2.79 13.20
N PRO A 42 -3.32 -3.65 13.17
CA PRO A 42 -3.47 -5.07 13.50
C PRO A 42 -3.98 -5.31 14.93
N ILE A 43 -3.62 -4.44 15.88
CA ILE A 43 -4.08 -4.52 17.28
C ILE A 43 -5.55 -4.15 17.38
N ILE A 44 -5.96 -3.05 16.74
CA ILE A 44 -7.37 -2.64 16.68
C ILE A 44 -8.20 -3.72 15.97
N ASN A 45 -7.74 -4.22 14.82
CA ASN A 45 -8.45 -5.26 14.06
C ASN A 45 -8.63 -6.52 14.91
N LYS A 46 -7.57 -6.97 15.61
CA LYS A 46 -7.67 -8.13 16.50
C LYS A 46 -8.67 -7.92 17.64
N TYR A 47 -8.69 -6.73 18.24
CA TYR A 47 -9.69 -6.39 19.26
C TYR A 47 -11.12 -6.44 18.70
N VAL A 48 -11.34 -5.91 17.50
CA VAL A 48 -12.66 -5.93 16.86
C VAL A 48 -13.06 -7.36 16.48
N LEU A 49 -12.14 -8.18 15.99
CA LEU A 49 -12.40 -9.59 15.64
C LEU A 49 -12.76 -10.48 16.84
N ALA A 50 -12.47 -10.04 18.07
CA ALA A 50 -12.97 -10.70 19.27
C ALA A 50 -14.49 -10.55 19.46
N HIS A 51 -15.13 -9.63 18.72
CA HIS A 51 -16.55 -9.29 18.85
C HIS A 51 -17.36 -9.56 17.58
N ILE A 52 -16.72 -9.56 16.41
CA ILE A 52 -17.39 -9.76 15.12
C ILE A 52 -16.59 -10.68 14.21
N GLU A 53 -17.28 -11.32 13.27
CA GLU A 53 -16.65 -12.16 12.25
C GLU A 53 -15.86 -11.34 11.22
N PRO A 54 -14.80 -11.90 10.60
CA PRO A 54 -14.00 -11.24 9.57
C PRO A 54 -14.81 -10.65 8.41
N GLU A 55 -15.87 -11.34 7.98
CA GLU A 55 -16.75 -10.94 6.89
C GLU A 55 -17.51 -9.66 7.26
N SER A 56 -18.04 -9.61 8.48
CA SER A 56 -18.72 -8.42 9.03
C SER A 56 -17.76 -7.23 9.12
N PHE A 57 -16.52 -7.47 9.58
CA PHE A 57 -15.47 -6.46 9.61
C PHE A 57 -15.19 -5.91 8.21
N MET A 58 -15.08 -6.77 7.20
CA MET A 58 -14.79 -6.37 5.81
C MET A 58 -15.90 -5.50 5.22
N VAL A 59 -17.17 -5.85 5.46
CA VAL A 59 -18.31 -5.07 4.96
C VAL A 59 -18.35 -3.70 5.65
N ILE A 60 -18.34 -3.66 6.98
CA ILE A 60 -18.45 -2.41 7.75
C ILE A 60 -17.21 -1.53 7.51
N GLY A 61 -16.02 -2.09 7.60
CA GLY A 61 -14.76 -1.42 7.35
C GLY A 61 -14.66 -0.89 5.92
N GLY A 62 -15.14 -1.65 4.94
CA GLY A 62 -15.23 -1.22 3.53
C GLY A 62 -16.10 0.03 3.35
N PHE A 63 -17.28 0.07 3.98
CA PHE A 63 -18.16 1.25 3.95
C PHE A 63 -17.50 2.47 4.63
N VAL A 64 -16.90 2.29 5.81
CA VAL A 64 -16.19 3.36 6.51
C VAL A 64 -15.01 3.88 5.68
N GLY A 65 -14.26 2.97 5.05
CA GLY A 65 -13.15 3.31 4.17
C GLY A 65 -13.59 4.09 2.93
N LEU A 66 -14.70 3.71 2.30
CA LEU A 66 -15.28 4.42 1.17
C LEU A 66 -15.67 5.86 1.54
N ILE A 67 -16.40 6.04 2.65
CA ILE A 67 -16.81 7.36 3.13
C ILE A 67 -15.58 8.22 3.43
N SER A 68 -14.59 7.64 4.11
CA SER A 68 -13.33 8.32 4.45
C SER A 68 -12.56 8.76 3.20
N ALA A 69 -12.49 7.91 2.18
CA ALA A 69 -11.83 8.22 0.91
C ALA A 69 -12.53 9.37 0.15
N ILE A 70 -13.87 9.37 0.14
CA ILE A 70 -14.66 10.44 -0.48
C ILE A 70 -14.40 11.78 0.24
N ILE A 71 -14.49 11.81 1.57
CA ILE A 71 -14.23 13.02 2.37
C ILE A 71 -12.82 13.53 2.10
N PHE A 72 -11.82 12.65 2.14
CA PHE A 72 -10.43 13.02 1.93
C PHE A 72 -10.18 13.59 0.52
N SER A 73 -10.83 13.02 -0.50
CA SER A 73 -10.76 13.52 -1.88
C SER A 73 -11.29 14.95 -2.01
N PHE A 74 -12.39 15.26 -1.32
CA PHE A 74 -12.93 16.63 -1.29
C PHE A 74 -12.02 17.61 -0.55
N VAL A 75 -11.48 17.24 0.61
CA VAL A 75 -10.56 18.08 1.39
C VAL A 75 -9.30 18.41 0.58
N ARG A 76 -8.79 17.45 -0.18
CA ARG A 76 -7.61 17.64 -1.05
C ARG A 76 -7.91 18.35 -2.37
N LYS A 77 -9.18 18.64 -2.67
CA LYS A 77 -9.64 19.22 -3.94
C LYS A 77 -9.12 18.43 -5.15
N ASN A 78 -9.10 17.11 -5.04
CA ASN A 78 -8.67 16.25 -6.13
C ASN A 78 -9.67 16.33 -7.28
N ASN A 79 -9.18 16.44 -8.52
CA ASN A 79 -10.03 16.47 -9.71
C ASN A 79 -10.36 15.05 -10.16
N LEU A 80 -11.20 14.34 -9.41
CA LEU A 80 -11.64 12.97 -9.75
C LEU A 80 -12.18 12.88 -11.18
N LEU A 81 -12.90 13.90 -11.65
CA LEU A 81 -13.42 13.97 -13.02
C LEU A 81 -12.31 14.01 -14.07
N PHE A 82 -11.19 14.68 -13.77
CA PHE A 82 -10.03 14.70 -14.66
C PHE A 82 -9.35 13.33 -14.72
N ASP A 83 -9.22 12.65 -13.58
CA ASP A 83 -8.63 11.31 -13.52
C ASP A 83 -9.49 10.29 -14.26
N ILE A 84 -10.81 10.33 -14.10
CA ILE A 84 -11.77 9.52 -14.87
C ILE A 84 -11.64 9.80 -16.37
N ALA A 85 -11.56 11.08 -16.76
CA ALA A 85 -11.38 11.45 -18.17
C ALA A 85 -10.05 10.93 -18.75
N ASN A 86 -8.98 10.88 -17.95
CA ASN A 86 -7.70 10.28 -18.35
C ASN A 86 -7.80 8.75 -18.42
N MET A 87 -8.49 8.11 -17.49
CA MET A 87 -8.71 6.66 -17.49
C MET A 87 -9.53 6.20 -18.71
N ASN A 88 -10.46 7.03 -19.19
CA ASN A 88 -11.18 6.75 -20.45
C ASN A 88 -10.26 6.65 -21.67
N LYS A 89 -9.09 7.31 -21.66
CA LYS A 89 -8.06 7.16 -22.70
C LYS A 89 -7.25 5.87 -22.54
N HIS A 90 -7.18 5.33 -21.33
CA HIS A 90 -6.41 4.14 -20.97
C HIS A 90 -7.30 3.09 -20.29
N LYS A 91 -8.23 2.49 -21.06
CA LYS A 91 -9.30 1.62 -20.53
C LYS A 91 -8.80 0.47 -19.64
N HIS A 92 -7.59 -0.05 -19.87
CA HIS A 92 -6.99 -1.10 -19.04
C HIS A 92 -6.80 -0.68 -17.57
N VAL A 93 -6.72 0.62 -17.28
CA VAL A 93 -6.58 1.15 -15.91
C VAL A 93 -7.81 0.82 -15.06
N TYR A 94 -9.02 0.79 -15.64
CA TYR A 94 -10.22 0.33 -14.92
C TYR A 94 -10.08 -1.12 -14.45
N LEU A 95 -9.59 -1.99 -15.32
CA LEU A 95 -9.38 -3.40 -14.99
C LEU A 95 -8.28 -3.54 -13.92
N LEU A 96 -7.20 -2.77 -13.99
CA LEU A 96 -6.12 -2.80 -12.99
C LEU A 96 -6.57 -2.28 -11.62
N ILE A 97 -7.39 -1.22 -11.57
CA ILE A 97 -8.00 -0.74 -10.33
C ILE A 97 -8.96 -1.78 -9.77
N PHE A 98 -9.80 -2.37 -10.63
CA PHE A 98 -10.69 -3.45 -10.21
C PHE A 98 -9.91 -4.64 -9.66
N LEU A 99 -8.88 -5.11 -10.37
CA LEU A 99 -8.09 -6.27 -9.98
C LEU A 99 -7.32 -6.03 -8.68
N SER A 100 -6.68 -4.86 -8.55
CA SER A 100 -6.01 -4.47 -7.30
C SER A 100 -7.02 -4.35 -6.16
N SER A 101 -8.17 -3.71 -6.37
CA SER A 101 -9.17 -3.55 -5.31
C SER A 101 -9.82 -4.89 -4.93
N PHE A 102 -10.19 -5.73 -5.90
CA PHE A 102 -10.92 -6.98 -5.67
C PHE A 102 -10.05 -8.07 -5.06
N ILE A 103 -8.88 -8.35 -5.64
CA ILE A 103 -7.98 -9.40 -5.16
C ILE A 103 -7.49 -9.08 -3.75
N LEU A 104 -7.08 -7.82 -3.51
CA LEU A 104 -6.62 -7.40 -2.18
C LEU A 104 -7.79 -7.35 -1.18
N SER A 105 -8.97 -6.87 -1.57
CA SER A 105 -10.06 -6.67 -0.61
C SER A 105 -10.72 -7.96 -0.17
N ILE A 106 -10.85 -8.99 -1.02
CA ILE A 106 -11.57 -10.20 -0.62
C ILE A 106 -10.60 -11.27 -0.12
N ILE A 107 -9.73 -11.76 -1.00
CA ILE A 107 -8.90 -12.94 -0.70
C ILE A 107 -7.85 -12.59 0.36
N VAL A 108 -7.12 -11.50 0.17
CA VAL A 108 -6.03 -11.14 1.08
C VAL A 108 -6.56 -10.72 2.44
N ASN A 109 -7.56 -9.83 2.51
CA ASN A 109 -8.11 -9.40 3.80
C ASN A 109 -8.79 -10.55 4.54
N TYR A 110 -9.52 -11.45 3.86
CA TYR A 110 -10.12 -12.60 4.53
C TYR A 110 -9.07 -13.48 5.21
N ASN A 111 -8.01 -13.86 4.47
CA ASN A 111 -6.93 -14.67 5.02
C ASN A 111 -6.16 -13.94 6.13
N TYR A 112 -5.87 -12.65 5.93
CA TYR A 112 -5.16 -11.82 6.90
C TYR A 112 -5.94 -11.66 8.22
N LEU A 113 -7.23 -11.33 8.14
CA LEU A 113 -8.10 -11.20 9.31
C LEU A 113 -8.32 -12.56 9.98
N GLY A 114 -8.49 -13.63 9.20
CA GLY A 114 -8.56 -14.99 9.72
C GLY A 114 -7.32 -15.38 10.53
N LEU A 115 -6.13 -15.10 10.01
CA LEU A 115 -4.86 -15.31 10.73
C LEU A 115 -4.76 -14.44 11.99
N LEU A 116 -5.13 -13.16 11.92
CA LEU A 116 -5.14 -12.28 13.10
C LEU A 116 -6.07 -12.75 14.22
N ASN A 117 -7.15 -13.45 13.86
CA ASN A 117 -8.11 -13.96 14.81
C ASN A 117 -7.53 -15.10 15.66
N VAL A 118 -6.63 -15.91 15.09
CA VAL A 118 -6.09 -17.12 15.74
C VAL A 118 -4.63 -17.01 16.17
N GLU A 119 -3.82 -16.17 15.52
CA GLU A 119 -2.38 -16.00 15.80
C GLU A 119 -2.08 -14.67 16.51
N PRO A 120 -0.98 -14.57 17.29
CA PRO A 120 -0.51 -13.30 17.82
C PRO A 120 -0.28 -12.26 16.72
N ALA A 121 -0.71 -11.01 16.94
CA ALA A 121 -0.62 -9.96 15.92
C ALA A 121 0.80 -9.74 15.42
N TYR A 122 1.81 -9.81 16.30
CA TYR A 122 3.21 -9.64 15.93
C TYR A 122 3.72 -10.73 14.96
N ARG A 123 3.20 -11.96 15.06
CA ARG A 123 3.60 -13.06 14.19
C ARG A 123 3.00 -12.89 12.80
N VAL A 124 1.72 -12.54 12.72
CA VAL A 124 1.03 -12.24 11.47
C VAL A 124 1.69 -11.06 10.74
N THR A 125 1.93 -9.94 11.46
CA THR A 125 2.54 -8.75 10.84
C THR A 125 3.98 -8.99 10.40
N SER A 126 4.77 -9.76 11.18
CA SER A 126 6.14 -10.11 10.80
C SER A 126 6.16 -10.94 9.52
N VAL A 127 5.35 -12.00 9.43
CA VAL A 127 5.27 -12.84 8.22
C VAL A 127 4.81 -12.02 7.01
N THR A 128 3.81 -11.15 7.16
CA THR A 128 3.37 -10.30 6.05
C THR A 128 4.44 -9.29 5.63
N SER A 129 5.33 -8.87 6.52
CA SER A 129 6.43 -7.95 6.21
C SER A 129 7.48 -8.51 5.23
N CYS A 130 7.34 -9.78 4.81
CA CYS A 130 8.09 -10.38 3.70
C CYS A 130 7.55 -10.02 2.30
N TYR A 131 6.35 -9.43 2.17
CA TYR A 131 5.80 -9.02 0.86
C TYR A 131 6.71 -8.08 0.03
N PRO A 132 7.56 -7.21 0.62
CA PRO A 132 8.47 -6.36 -0.15
C PRO A 132 9.43 -7.15 -1.06
N LEU A 133 9.74 -8.41 -0.74
CA LEU A 133 10.48 -9.30 -1.65
C LEU A 133 9.72 -9.49 -2.96
N ILE A 134 8.43 -9.84 -2.87
CA ILE A 134 7.56 -10.04 -4.02
C ILE A 134 7.41 -8.72 -4.78
N THR A 135 7.20 -7.61 -4.07
CA THR A 135 7.12 -6.28 -4.68
C THR A 135 8.40 -5.91 -5.43
N ALA A 136 9.58 -6.17 -4.88
CA ALA A 136 10.86 -5.89 -5.53
C ALA A 136 11.07 -6.73 -6.80
N ILE A 137 10.71 -8.02 -6.77
CA ILE A 137 10.78 -8.90 -7.94
C ILE A 137 9.84 -8.40 -9.04
N LEU A 138 8.59 -8.11 -8.69
CA LEU A 138 7.59 -7.63 -9.66
C LEU A 138 7.95 -6.23 -10.18
N GLY A 139 8.49 -5.35 -9.34
CA GLY A 139 9.00 -4.03 -9.72
C GLY A 139 10.15 -4.12 -10.72
N TYR A 140 11.09 -5.04 -10.49
CA TYR A 140 12.16 -5.32 -11.45
C TYR A 140 11.62 -5.86 -12.79
N LEU A 141 10.76 -6.88 -12.75
CA LEU A 141 10.27 -7.57 -13.95
C LEU A 141 9.32 -6.72 -14.81
N PHE A 142 8.36 -6.05 -14.17
CA PHE A 142 7.27 -5.37 -14.87
C PHE A 142 7.47 -3.85 -14.95
N LEU A 143 8.08 -3.24 -13.93
CA LEU A 143 8.26 -1.78 -13.85
C LEU A 143 9.67 -1.32 -14.23
N ARG A 144 10.60 -2.26 -14.47
CA ARG A 144 12.02 -2.01 -14.78
C ARG A 144 12.73 -1.22 -13.67
N GLU A 145 12.32 -1.42 -12.43
CA GLU A 145 12.98 -0.82 -11.26
C GLU A 145 14.36 -1.44 -11.05
N GLN A 146 15.33 -0.62 -10.63
CA GLN A 146 16.70 -1.11 -10.37
C GLN A 146 16.78 -1.69 -8.96
N VAL A 147 17.08 -2.98 -8.86
CA VAL A 147 17.35 -3.65 -7.58
C VAL A 147 18.87 -3.68 -7.36
N SER A 148 19.34 -2.93 -6.35
CA SER A 148 20.77 -2.94 -5.99
C SER A 148 21.11 -4.10 -5.05
N ILE A 149 22.40 -4.45 -4.97
CA ILE A 149 22.88 -5.50 -4.07
C ILE A 149 22.51 -5.22 -2.59
N LYS A 150 22.45 -3.93 -2.21
CA LYS A 150 22.05 -3.50 -0.86
C LYS A 150 20.58 -3.79 -0.59
N HIS A 151 19.71 -3.66 -1.60
CA HIS A 151 18.30 -4.02 -1.46
C HIS A 151 18.14 -5.52 -1.22
N LEU A 152 18.86 -6.36 -1.99
CA LEU A 152 18.84 -7.81 -1.80
C LEU A 152 19.33 -8.21 -0.40
N ALA A 153 20.43 -7.61 0.09
CA ALA A 153 20.91 -7.84 1.44
C ALA A 153 19.87 -7.45 2.50
N GLY A 154 19.19 -6.31 2.32
CA GLY A 154 18.09 -5.89 3.20
C GLY A 154 16.93 -6.89 3.22
N VAL A 155 16.55 -7.43 2.06
CA VAL A 155 15.49 -8.45 1.97
C VAL A 155 15.88 -9.73 2.70
N VAL A 156 17.13 -10.18 2.57
CA VAL A 156 17.65 -11.33 3.34
C VAL A 156 17.58 -11.08 4.84
N LEU A 157 17.95 -9.87 5.30
CA LEU A 157 17.84 -9.50 6.71
C LEU A 157 16.40 -9.46 7.21
N ILE A 158 15.45 -8.98 6.40
CA ILE A 158 14.02 -9.01 6.73
C ILE A 158 13.56 -10.46 6.91
N ILE A 159 13.85 -11.33 5.94
CA ILE A 159 13.45 -12.75 6.00
C ILE A 159 14.07 -13.43 7.23
N GLY A 160 15.35 -13.19 7.50
CA GLY A 160 16.03 -13.72 8.68
C GLY A 160 15.41 -13.21 9.99
N GLY A 161 15.11 -11.92 10.08
CA GLY A 161 14.44 -11.34 11.24
C GLY A 161 13.04 -11.91 11.47
N VAL A 162 12.27 -12.08 10.39
CA VAL A 162 10.93 -12.70 10.46
C VAL A 162 11.03 -14.15 10.89
N TYR A 163 12.00 -14.91 10.39
CA TYR A 163 12.24 -16.30 10.80
C TYR A 163 12.55 -16.40 12.30
N MET A 164 13.31 -15.46 12.87
CA MET A 164 13.60 -15.44 14.31
C MET A 164 12.38 -15.09 15.18
N LEU A 165 11.40 -14.36 14.63
CA LEU A 165 10.18 -13.94 15.32
C LEU A 165 9.02 -14.95 15.19
N SER A 166 9.11 -15.90 14.25
CA SER A 166 8.01 -16.80 13.84
C SER A 166 8.07 -18.17 14.49
#